data_AF-A0A2E8NF72-F1
#
_entry.id   AF-A0A2E8NF72-F1
#
_cell.length_a   1.000
_cell.length_b   1.000
_cell.length_c   1.000
_cell.angle_alpha   90.00
_cell.angle_beta   90.00
_cell.angle_gamma   90.00
#
_symmetry.space_group_name_H-M   'P 1'
#
loop_
_entity.id
_entity.type
_entity.pdbx_description
1 polymer ?
#
loop_
_entity_poly.entity_id
_entity_poly.type
_entity_poly.pdbx_seq_one_letter_code
_entity_poly.pdbx_strand_id
1 'polypeptide(L)'
;MTDPLAKPATKYTIEANRNAGALINFDDDSDFKRAQQGLIATHETGRIELEGRAVWDTASHNFLREEKQSPETVHPGLWRQGQLNALHGLFEVAEGVWQARGYDISNITFIETSNGWLIIDPLTTSSTAAACLALANNVLGERPVHTVIYTHSHLDHFGGILGVTTQEEVDAGNVRIIAPDGFLEEVVKENIIAGPIMARRAHYQFGPLLPPWPQGQVDIGLGQSLPLGASHLIPPTETVYETGTELDIDGLRVIFQNTPDAEAPSEMNFFFPEKNLLCMA
;
A
#
# COMPACT_ATOMS: atom_id res chain seq x y z
N MET A 1 13.64 8.02 -19.72
CA MET A 1 14.80 8.72 -20.33
C MET A 1 16.02 8.29 -19.54
N THR A 2 17.04 7.71 -20.18
CA THR A 2 18.26 7.21 -19.50
C THR A 2 19.13 8.39 -19.04
N ASP A 3 19.57 8.39 -17.79
CA ASP A 3 20.51 9.40 -17.27
C ASP A 3 21.83 9.34 -18.08
N PRO A 4 22.20 10.39 -18.83
CA PRO A 4 23.41 10.40 -19.66
C PRO A 4 24.71 10.27 -18.85
N LEU A 5 24.66 10.45 -17.52
CA LEU A 5 25.79 10.28 -16.63
C LEU A 5 25.89 8.88 -16.01
N ALA A 6 24.84 8.06 -16.09
CA ALA A 6 24.89 6.69 -15.58
C ALA A 6 25.97 5.89 -16.31
N LYS A 7 26.79 5.16 -15.56
CA LYS A 7 27.85 4.30 -16.09
C LYS A 7 27.39 2.84 -16.09
N PRO A 8 27.87 2.01 -17.04
CA PRO A 8 27.62 0.56 -16.99
C PRO A 8 28.12 -0.07 -15.68
N ALA A 9 27.56 -1.21 -15.31
CA ALA A 9 28.04 -2.00 -14.19
C ALA A 9 29.53 -2.37 -14.40
N THR A 10 30.34 -2.22 -13.36
CA THR A 10 31.73 -2.65 -13.42
C THR A 10 31.82 -4.18 -13.37
N LYS A 11 32.95 -4.75 -13.80
CA LYS A 11 33.20 -6.19 -13.64
C LYS A 11 32.99 -6.69 -12.20
N TYR A 12 33.30 -5.87 -11.20
CA TYR A 12 33.13 -6.22 -9.79
C TYR A 12 31.66 -6.20 -9.37
N THR A 13 30.87 -5.24 -9.87
CA THR A 13 29.42 -5.18 -9.65
C THR A 13 28.72 -6.39 -10.28
N ILE A 14 29.09 -6.73 -11.52
CA ILE A 14 28.55 -7.91 -12.22
C ILE A 14 28.85 -9.19 -11.45
N GLU A 15 30.08 -9.36 -10.99
CA GLU A 15 30.49 -10.51 -10.18
C GLU A 15 29.74 -10.58 -8.85
N ALA A 16 29.57 -9.45 -8.15
CA ALA A 16 28.79 -9.38 -6.92
C ALA A 16 27.32 -9.78 -7.13
N ASN A 17 26.66 -9.28 -8.17
CA ASN A 17 25.29 -9.63 -8.51
C ASN A 17 25.15 -11.12 -8.88
N ARG A 18 26.11 -11.67 -9.63
CA ARG A 18 26.14 -13.11 -9.95
C ARG A 18 26.29 -13.96 -8.69
N ASN A 19 27.18 -13.58 -7.78
CA ASN A 19 27.39 -14.30 -6.52
C ASN A 19 26.16 -14.25 -5.62
N ALA A 20 25.47 -13.10 -5.55
CA ALA A 20 24.20 -12.99 -4.84
C ALA A 20 23.13 -13.92 -5.43
N GLY A 21 23.01 -13.97 -6.75
CA GLY A 21 22.07 -14.87 -7.42
C GLY A 21 22.39 -16.36 -7.26
N ALA A 22 23.63 -16.73 -6.93
CA ALA A 22 23.99 -18.10 -6.61
C ALA A 22 23.66 -18.49 -5.15
N LEU A 23 23.55 -17.51 -4.25
CA LEU A 23 23.21 -17.72 -2.84
C LEU A 23 21.70 -17.72 -2.58
N ILE A 24 20.94 -16.97 -3.39
CA ILE A 24 19.48 -16.86 -3.28
C ILE A 24 18.84 -17.86 -4.24
N ASN A 25 18.04 -18.79 -3.72
CA ASN A 25 17.30 -19.72 -4.57
C ASN A 25 16.09 -19.00 -5.20
N PHE A 26 16.13 -18.80 -6.51
CA PHE A 26 15.03 -18.20 -7.30
C PHE A 26 14.16 -19.25 -8.02
N ASP A 27 14.41 -20.54 -7.80
CA ASP A 27 13.66 -21.63 -8.46
C ASP A 27 12.26 -21.84 -7.83
N ASP A 28 11.97 -21.18 -6.70
CA ASP A 28 10.63 -21.18 -6.10
C ASP A 28 9.76 -20.04 -6.66
N ASP A 29 8.76 -20.44 -7.45
CA ASP A 29 7.75 -19.57 -8.05
C ASP A 29 6.52 -19.34 -7.14
N SER A 30 6.55 -19.84 -5.89
CA SER A 30 5.41 -19.79 -4.98
C SER A 30 4.96 -18.35 -4.68
N ASP A 31 5.87 -17.40 -4.55
CA ASP A 31 5.51 -15.98 -4.35
C ASP A 31 4.80 -15.40 -5.56
N PHE A 32 5.24 -15.73 -6.77
CA PHE A 32 4.57 -15.27 -7.99
C PHE A 32 3.17 -15.87 -8.10
N LYS A 33 2.97 -17.12 -7.68
CA LYS A 33 1.64 -17.74 -7.61
C LYS A 33 0.75 -17.02 -6.60
N ARG A 34 1.25 -16.75 -5.38
CA ARG A 34 0.51 -16.02 -4.34
C ARG A 34 0.17 -14.59 -4.78
N ALA A 35 1.11 -13.88 -5.40
CA ALA A 35 0.93 -12.51 -5.85
C ALA A 35 -0.04 -12.37 -7.04
N GLN A 36 -0.34 -13.45 -7.78
CA GLN A 36 -1.35 -13.46 -8.84
C GLN A 36 -2.68 -14.08 -8.42
N GLN A 37 -2.70 -14.82 -7.30
CA GLN A 37 -3.89 -15.51 -6.82
C GLN A 37 -5.01 -14.52 -6.52
N GLY A 38 -6.21 -14.83 -7.02
CA GLY A 38 -7.41 -14.05 -6.77
C GLY A 38 -7.55 -12.79 -7.64
N LEU A 39 -6.70 -12.56 -8.64
CA LEU A 39 -6.86 -11.39 -9.54
C LEU A 39 -8.22 -11.42 -10.25
N ILE A 40 -9.05 -10.40 -10.01
CA ILE A 40 -10.38 -10.28 -10.62
C ILE A 40 -10.52 -9.10 -11.57
N ALA A 41 -9.75 -8.02 -11.38
CA ALA A 41 -9.79 -6.85 -12.25
C ALA A 41 -8.53 -6.00 -12.15
N THR A 42 -8.34 -5.11 -13.13
CA THR A 42 -7.31 -4.07 -13.13
C THR A 42 -7.92 -2.74 -13.53
N HIS A 43 -7.42 -1.64 -12.98
CA HIS A 43 -7.71 -0.28 -13.44
C HIS A 43 -7.49 -0.17 -14.96
N GLU A 44 -8.48 0.35 -15.70
CA GLU A 44 -8.57 0.29 -17.16
C GLU A 44 -7.30 0.74 -17.89
N THR A 45 -6.74 1.87 -17.46
CA THR A 45 -5.54 2.47 -18.06
C THR A 45 -4.26 2.18 -17.28
N GLY A 46 -4.37 1.67 -16.05
CA GLY A 46 -3.27 1.63 -15.10
C GLY A 46 -2.67 3.00 -14.69
N ARG A 47 -3.31 4.11 -15.07
CA ARG A 47 -2.86 5.49 -14.81
C ARG A 47 -3.94 6.29 -14.09
N ILE A 48 -3.61 6.76 -12.89
CA ILE A 48 -4.48 7.55 -12.02
C ILE A 48 -4.03 9.01 -12.11
N GLU A 49 -4.97 9.90 -12.40
CA GLU A 49 -4.69 11.32 -12.64
C GLU A 49 -5.50 12.24 -11.73
N LEU A 50 -4.91 13.40 -11.41
CA LEU A 50 -5.58 14.52 -10.76
C LEU A 50 -5.35 15.76 -11.61
N GLU A 51 -6.44 16.34 -12.15
CA GLU A 51 -6.38 17.53 -13.01
C GLU A 51 -5.42 17.35 -14.22
N GLY A 52 -5.41 16.16 -14.82
CA GLY A 52 -4.55 15.81 -15.96
C GLY A 52 -3.07 15.58 -15.63
N ARG A 53 -2.69 15.57 -14.34
CA ARG A 53 -1.36 15.18 -13.88
C ARG A 53 -1.39 13.75 -13.34
N ALA A 54 -0.42 12.92 -13.71
CA ALA A 54 -0.30 11.58 -13.15
C ALA A 54 0.01 11.64 -11.65
N VAL A 55 -0.86 11.03 -10.85
CA VAL A 55 -0.63 10.71 -9.44
C VAL A 55 0.06 9.36 -9.32
N TRP A 56 -0.37 8.39 -10.14
CA TRP A 56 0.22 7.06 -10.24
C TRP A 56 0.17 6.56 -11.67
N ASP A 57 1.19 5.83 -12.10
CA ASP A 57 1.24 5.22 -13.43
C ASP A 57 1.97 3.88 -13.36
N THR A 58 1.21 2.79 -13.46
CA THR A 58 1.75 1.43 -13.44
C THR A 58 2.69 1.15 -14.61
N ALA A 59 2.53 1.83 -15.76
CA ALA A 59 3.35 1.63 -16.94
C ALA A 59 4.78 2.17 -16.77
N SER A 60 5.01 3.05 -15.78
CA SER A 60 6.34 3.57 -15.45
C SER A 60 7.36 2.47 -15.14
N HIS A 61 6.88 1.30 -14.67
CA HIS A 61 7.69 0.15 -14.28
C HIS A 61 7.48 -1.08 -15.18
N ASN A 62 6.97 -0.90 -16.41
CA ASN A 62 6.75 -2.01 -17.36
C ASN A 62 7.99 -2.88 -17.60
N PHE A 63 9.19 -2.29 -17.53
CA PHE A 63 10.46 -3.01 -17.71
C PHE A 63 10.62 -4.20 -16.73
N LEU A 64 10.03 -4.14 -15.54
CA LEU A 64 10.03 -5.27 -14.59
C LEU A 64 9.13 -6.41 -15.06
N ARG A 65 8.00 -6.12 -15.71
CA ARG A 65 7.07 -7.14 -16.21
C ARG A 65 7.52 -7.74 -17.54
N GLU A 66 8.24 -6.97 -18.36
CA GLU A 66 8.69 -7.38 -19.69
C GLU A 66 9.99 -8.20 -19.64
N GLU A 67 10.94 -7.83 -18.78
CA GLU A 67 12.24 -8.47 -18.70
C GLU A 67 12.29 -9.52 -17.58
N LYS A 68 12.64 -10.77 -17.93
CA LYS A 68 12.73 -11.86 -16.95
C LYS A 68 14.04 -11.86 -16.15
N GLN A 69 15.15 -11.53 -16.80
CA GLN A 69 16.47 -11.58 -16.19
C GLN A 69 16.84 -10.23 -15.59
N SER A 70 17.40 -10.26 -14.38
CA SER A 70 17.90 -9.05 -13.74
C SER A 70 19.06 -8.44 -14.55
N PRO A 71 19.01 -7.14 -14.88
CA PRO A 71 20.12 -6.45 -15.52
C PRO A 71 21.37 -6.43 -14.63
N GLU A 72 22.55 -6.34 -15.24
CA GLU A 72 23.84 -6.29 -14.53
C GLU A 72 23.96 -5.13 -13.53
N THR A 73 23.14 -4.09 -13.69
CA THR A 73 23.10 -2.89 -12.85
C THR A 73 22.17 -3.01 -11.64
N VAL A 74 21.38 -4.08 -11.52
CA VAL A 74 20.40 -4.27 -10.45
C VAL A 74 20.72 -5.55 -9.67
N HIS A 75 20.53 -5.51 -8.35
CA HIS A 75 20.67 -6.71 -7.53
C HIS A 75 19.54 -7.72 -7.85
N PRO A 76 19.83 -9.02 -8.09
CA PRO A 76 18.83 -9.97 -8.58
C PRO A 76 17.66 -10.18 -7.59
N GLY A 77 17.92 -10.09 -6.28
CA GLY A 77 16.87 -10.15 -5.26
C GLY A 77 15.92 -8.95 -5.30
N LEU A 78 16.46 -7.75 -5.53
CA LEU A 78 15.64 -6.53 -5.67
C LEU A 78 14.84 -6.59 -6.98
N TRP A 79 15.43 -7.12 -8.04
CA TRP A 79 14.73 -7.32 -9.30
C TRP A 79 13.53 -8.26 -9.14
N ARG A 80 13.72 -9.43 -8.52
CA ARG A 80 12.60 -10.35 -8.23
C ARG A 80 11.52 -9.68 -7.38
N GLN A 81 11.91 -8.94 -6.34
CA GLN A 81 10.94 -8.22 -5.50
C GLN A 81 10.18 -7.16 -6.30
N GLY A 82 10.86 -6.39 -7.14
CA GLY A 82 10.23 -5.43 -8.04
C GLY A 82 9.26 -6.08 -9.02
N GLN A 83 9.57 -7.28 -9.53
CA GLN A 83 8.65 -8.04 -10.39
C GLN A 83 7.39 -8.48 -9.64
N LEU A 84 7.52 -8.90 -8.38
CA LEU A 84 6.38 -9.27 -7.53
C LEU A 84 5.49 -8.06 -7.23
N ASN A 85 6.10 -6.96 -6.79
CA ASN A 85 5.39 -5.73 -6.47
C ASN A 85 4.73 -5.13 -7.74
N ALA A 86 5.31 -5.34 -8.93
CA ALA A 86 4.77 -4.82 -10.19
C ALA A 86 3.48 -5.52 -10.65
N LEU A 87 3.07 -6.58 -9.96
CA LEU A 87 1.75 -7.20 -10.11
C LEU A 87 0.71 -6.34 -9.39
N HIS A 88 -0.21 -5.76 -10.15
CA HIS A 88 -1.21 -4.84 -9.64
C HIS A 88 -2.62 -5.26 -10.06
N GLY A 89 -3.63 -4.74 -9.36
CA GLY A 89 -5.03 -5.06 -9.62
C GLY A 89 -5.87 -5.14 -8.36
N LEU A 90 -7.13 -5.53 -8.53
CA LEU A 90 -8.05 -5.92 -7.49
C LEU A 90 -8.02 -7.45 -7.35
N PHE A 91 -7.76 -7.94 -6.15
CA PHE A 91 -7.60 -9.35 -5.85
C PHE A 91 -8.59 -9.79 -4.78
N GLU A 92 -9.23 -10.93 -4.95
CA GLU A 92 -9.97 -11.62 -3.89
C GLU A 92 -9.00 -12.37 -2.97
N VAL A 93 -9.04 -12.06 -1.67
CA VAL A 93 -8.19 -12.68 -0.63
C VAL A 93 -8.92 -13.80 0.07
N ALA A 94 -10.20 -13.56 0.38
CA ALA A 94 -11.13 -14.50 0.96
C ALA A 94 -12.56 -14.10 0.55
N GLU A 95 -13.54 -14.95 0.85
CA GLU A 95 -14.94 -14.63 0.55
C GLU A 95 -15.37 -13.31 1.22
N GLY A 96 -15.80 -12.35 0.40
CA GLY A 96 -16.19 -11.03 0.87
C GLY A 96 -15.03 -10.10 1.22
N VAL A 97 -13.79 -10.42 0.82
CA VAL A 97 -12.57 -9.67 1.17
C VAL A 97 -11.69 -9.49 -0.06
N TRP A 98 -11.41 -8.24 -0.41
CA TRP A 98 -10.62 -7.89 -1.58
C TRP A 98 -9.53 -6.88 -1.25
N GLN A 99 -8.43 -6.92 -1.99
CA GLN A 99 -7.35 -5.93 -1.91
C GLN A 99 -7.08 -5.33 -3.27
N ALA A 100 -7.02 -4.00 -3.35
CA ALA A 100 -6.41 -3.33 -4.47
C ALA A 100 -4.92 -3.09 -4.16
N ARG A 101 -4.05 -3.60 -5.05
CA ARG A 101 -2.59 -3.62 -4.88
C ARG A 101 -1.89 -2.98 -6.07
N GLY A 102 -0.73 -2.35 -5.82
CA GLY A 102 0.11 -1.75 -6.86
C GLY A 102 -0.46 -0.49 -7.50
N TYR A 103 -1.41 0.18 -6.83
CA TYR A 103 -1.96 1.50 -7.19
C TYR A 103 -1.48 2.63 -6.29
N ASP A 104 -0.66 2.29 -5.30
CA ASP A 104 0.01 3.14 -4.34
C ASP A 104 1.19 2.32 -3.76
N ILE A 105 1.90 2.84 -2.76
CA ILE A 105 2.91 2.09 -2.02
C ILE A 105 2.29 0.96 -1.16
N SER A 106 1.15 1.24 -0.53
CA SER A 106 0.41 0.34 0.34
C SER A 106 -0.74 -0.35 -0.40
N ASN A 107 -1.40 -1.29 0.28
CA ASN A 107 -2.64 -1.91 -0.19
C ASN A 107 -3.84 -1.25 0.48
N ILE A 108 -4.98 -1.24 -0.20
CA ILE A 108 -6.28 -0.92 0.39
C ILE A 108 -7.14 -2.18 0.38
N THR A 109 -7.72 -2.50 1.53
CA THR A 109 -8.57 -3.70 1.68
C THR A 109 -10.03 -3.29 1.78
N PHE A 110 -10.90 -3.98 1.04
CA PHE A 110 -12.34 -3.84 1.06
C PHE A 110 -12.96 -5.10 1.63
N ILE A 111 -13.79 -4.95 2.66
CA ILE A 111 -14.55 -6.03 3.27
C ILE A 111 -16.02 -5.72 3.10
N GLU A 112 -16.75 -6.62 2.44
CA GLU A 112 -18.20 -6.52 2.31
C GLU A 112 -18.88 -6.86 3.64
N THR A 113 -19.82 -6.01 4.02
CA THR A 113 -20.73 -6.20 5.16
C THR A 113 -22.18 -5.97 4.71
N SER A 114 -23.16 -6.17 5.61
CA SER A 114 -24.58 -5.97 5.27
C SER A 114 -24.96 -4.52 4.93
N ASN A 115 -24.27 -3.55 5.52
CA ASN A 115 -24.53 -2.12 5.38
C ASN A 115 -23.53 -1.41 4.45
N GLY A 116 -22.49 -2.10 3.97
CA GLY A 116 -21.63 -1.59 2.89
C GLY A 116 -20.17 -2.01 3.02
N TRP A 117 -19.26 -1.06 2.80
CA TRP A 117 -17.82 -1.28 2.90
C TRP A 117 -17.27 -0.99 4.30
N LEU A 118 -16.57 -1.98 4.84
CA LEU A 118 -15.48 -1.78 5.77
C LEU A 118 -14.17 -1.67 4.96
N ILE A 119 -13.45 -0.56 5.10
CA ILE A 119 -12.17 -0.32 4.42
C ILE A 119 -11.03 -0.38 5.44
N ILE A 120 -9.92 -0.99 5.05
CA ILE A 120 -8.66 -0.94 5.80
C ILE A 120 -7.65 -0.17 4.95
N ASP A 121 -7.07 0.85 5.55
CA ASP A 121 -5.97 1.67 5.04
C ASP A 121 -6.22 2.31 3.66
N PRO A 122 -6.80 3.53 3.62
CA PRO A 122 -7.14 4.20 2.38
C PRO A 122 -5.94 4.84 1.67
N LEU A 123 -4.79 4.16 1.59
CA LEU A 123 -3.62 4.55 0.81
C LEU A 123 -3.01 5.91 1.19
N THR A 124 -2.06 6.40 0.37
CA THR A 124 -1.33 7.65 0.64
C THR A 124 -2.08 8.90 0.17
N THR A 125 -2.87 8.82 -0.90
CA THR A 125 -3.53 9.99 -1.51
C THR A 125 -4.99 9.75 -1.81
N SER A 126 -5.79 10.81 -1.77
CA SER A 126 -7.23 10.69 -2.06
C SER A 126 -7.49 10.19 -3.49
N SER A 127 -6.60 10.49 -4.43
CA SER A 127 -6.79 10.10 -5.84
C SER A 127 -6.60 8.60 -6.04
N THR A 128 -5.60 8.00 -5.39
CA THR A 128 -5.34 6.56 -5.46
C THR A 128 -6.43 5.77 -4.74
N ALA A 129 -6.85 6.24 -3.56
CA ALA A 129 -7.93 5.61 -2.79
C ALA A 129 -9.27 5.65 -3.52
N ALA A 130 -9.65 6.80 -4.08
CA ALA A 130 -10.87 6.96 -4.88
C ALA A 130 -10.86 6.07 -6.14
N ALA A 131 -9.73 5.97 -6.83
CA ALA A 131 -9.60 5.10 -8.00
C ALA A 131 -9.75 3.62 -7.63
N CYS A 132 -9.20 3.20 -6.48
CA CYS A 132 -9.35 1.83 -5.99
C CYS A 132 -10.78 1.51 -5.54
N LEU A 133 -11.44 2.43 -4.84
CA LEU A 133 -12.85 2.28 -4.45
C LEU A 133 -13.76 2.24 -5.69
N ALA A 134 -13.50 3.09 -6.69
CA ALA A 134 -14.22 3.04 -7.96
C ALA A 134 -14.01 1.71 -8.69
N LEU A 135 -12.78 1.19 -8.73
CA LEU A 135 -12.49 -0.13 -9.28
C LEU A 135 -13.27 -1.24 -8.54
N ALA A 136 -13.27 -1.21 -7.21
CA ALA A 136 -14.04 -2.17 -6.39
C ALA A 136 -15.54 -2.05 -6.67
N ASN A 137 -16.11 -0.85 -6.65
CA ASN A 137 -17.54 -0.61 -6.92
C ASN A 137 -17.95 -1.06 -8.32
N ASN A 138 -17.13 -0.80 -9.34
CA ASN A 138 -17.40 -1.20 -10.73
C ASN A 138 -17.43 -2.72 -10.90
N VAL A 139 -16.62 -3.45 -10.14
CA VAL A 139 -16.45 -4.91 -10.29
C VAL A 139 -17.35 -5.70 -9.34
N LEU A 140 -17.54 -5.20 -8.12
CA LEU A 140 -18.19 -5.91 -7.02
C LEU A 140 -19.58 -5.35 -6.68
N GLY A 141 -19.95 -4.20 -7.26
CA GLY A 141 -21.17 -3.47 -6.95
C GLY A 141 -20.92 -2.33 -5.96
N GLU A 142 -21.56 -1.19 -6.22
CA GLU A 142 -21.45 0.01 -5.39
C GLU A 142 -22.10 -0.17 -4.02
N ARG A 143 -21.39 0.25 -2.97
CA ARG A 143 -21.86 0.22 -1.58
C ARG A 143 -21.34 1.47 -0.84
N PRO A 144 -22.08 2.00 0.14
CA PRO A 144 -21.58 3.10 0.97
C PRO A 144 -20.42 2.60 1.85
N VAL A 145 -19.46 3.47 2.11
CA VAL A 145 -18.44 3.23 3.14
C VAL A 145 -19.06 3.56 4.49
N HIS A 146 -18.95 2.67 5.47
CA HIS A 146 -19.48 2.91 6.83
C HIS A 146 -18.42 2.79 7.92
N THR A 147 -17.31 2.11 7.64
CA THR A 147 -16.19 2.00 8.58
C THR A 147 -14.87 2.04 7.83
N VAL A 148 -13.91 2.78 8.38
CA VAL A 148 -12.50 2.76 7.98
C VAL A 148 -11.66 2.37 9.19
N ILE A 149 -10.72 1.45 9.01
CA ILE A 149 -9.68 1.11 10.00
C ILE A 149 -8.35 1.67 9.49
N TYR A 150 -7.64 2.39 10.34
CA TYR A 150 -6.21 2.66 10.15
C TYR A 150 -5.43 1.63 10.97
N THR A 151 -4.60 0.84 10.30
CA THR A 151 -3.78 -0.19 10.97
C THR A 151 -2.71 0.44 11.85
N HIS A 152 -2.08 1.52 11.37
CA HIS A 152 -1.02 2.21 12.08
C HIS A 152 -0.79 3.65 11.60
N SER A 153 0.12 4.37 12.26
CA SER A 153 0.30 5.82 12.14
C SER A 153 1.12 6.32 10.95
N HIS A 154 1.39 5.51 9.91
CA HIS A 154 2.12 5.97 8.71
C HIS A 154 1.20 6.52 7.61
N LEU A 155 1.71 7.52 6.89
CA LEU A 155 0.94 8.34 5.95
C LEU A 155 0.28 7.54 4.83
N ASP A 156 0.91 6.48 4.37
CA ASP A 156 0.40 5.58 3.34
C ASP A 156 -0.76 4.68 3.78
N HIS A 157 -1.12 4.73 5.07
CA HIS A 157 -2.22 3.94 5.64
C HIS A 157 -3.43 4.79 6.05
N PHE A 158 -3.36 6.12 5.96
CA PHE A 158 -4.51 6.99 6.21
C PHE A 158 -4.64 8.17 5.23
N GLY A 159 -3.58 8.50 4.49
CA GLY A 159 -3.44 9.72 3.70
C GLY A 159 -4.50 9.90 2.63
N GLY A 160 -5.07 8.83 2.09
CA GLY A 160 -6.13 8.89 1.09
C GLY A 160 -7.55 8.81 1.64
N ILE A 161 -7.77 9.06 2.93
CA ILE A 161 -9.11 9.01 3.56
C ILE A 161 -10.18 9.81 2.82
N LEU A 162 -9.85 10.99 2.29
CA LEU A 162 -10.81 11.81 1.52
C LEU A 162 -11.15 11.24 0.12
N GLY A 163 -10.51 10.14 -0.27
CA GLY A 163 -10.89 9.37 -1.45
C GLY A 163 -11.99 8.34 -1.20
N VAL A 164 -12.28 8.02 0.07
CA VAL A 164 -13.25 6.99 0.45
C VAL A 164 -14.39 7.52 1.34
N THR A 165 -14.23 8.66 2.00
CA THR A 165 -15.26 9.31 2.80
C THR A 165 -15.01 10.83 2.89
N THR A 166 -15.84 11.56 3.64
CA THR A 166 -15.66 12.98 3.93
C THR A 166 -15.76 13.27 5.43
N GLN A 167 -15.30 14.45 5.87
CA GLN A 167 -15.44 14.88 7.25
C GLN A 167 -16.92 14.97 7.65
N GLU A 168 -17.79 15.41 6.74
CA GLU A 168 -19.22 15.55 6.98
C GLU A 168 -19.90 14.21 7.26
N GLU A 169 -19.53 13.15 6.55
CA GLU A 169 -20.07 11.80 6.79
C GLU A 169 -19.62 11.22 8.14
N VAL A 170 -18.38 11.53 8.55
CA VAL A 170 -17.85 11.12 9.86
C VAL A 170 -18.53 11.93 10.98
N ASP A 171 -18.67 13.25 10.83
CA ASP A 171 -19.35 14.13 11.79
C ASP A 171 -20.84 13.79 11.93
N ALA A 172 -21.48 13.33 10.85
CA ALA A 172 -22.85 12.84 10.85
C ALA A 172 -23.01 11.47 11.55
N GLY A 173 -21.90 10.77 11.83
CA GLY A 173 -21.90 9.42 12.39
C GLY A 173 -22.21 8.32 11.39
N ASN A 174 -22.18 8.61 10.08
CA ASN A 174 -22.38 7.62 9.02
C ASN A 174 -21.12 6.77 8.79
N VAL A 175 -19.94 7.33 9.08
CA VAL A 175 -18.65 6.64 8.94
C VAL A 175 -17.87 6.62 10.26
N ARG A 176 -17.57 5.42 10.75
CA ARG A 176 -16.65 5.20 11.87
C ARG A 176 -15.21 5.17 11.37
N ILE A 177 -14.30 5.75 12.14
CA ILE A 177 -12.85 5.61 11.92
C ILE A 177 -12.22 5.01 13.18
N ILE A 178 -11.64 3.83 13.03
CA ILE A 178 -11.05 3.05 14.13
C ILE A 178 -9.53 3.04 13.97
N ALA A 179 -8.79 3.32 15.03
CA ALA A 179 -7.32 3.34 15.01
C ALA A 179 -6.71 2.84 16.35
N PRO A 180 -5.43 2.44 16.37
CA PRO A 180 -4.74 2.05 17.61
C PRO A 180 -4.53 3.24 18.56
N ASP A 181 -4.29 2.92 19.83
CA ASP A 181 -3.89 3.91 20.84
C ASP A 181 -2.64 4.68 20.42
N GLY A 182 -2.60 5.97 20.73
CA GLY A 182 -1.51 6.87 20.35
C GLY A 182 -1.51 7.35 18.90
N PHE A 183 -2.39 6.85 18.01
CA PHE A 183 -2.33 7.13 16.57
C PHE A 183 -2.20 8.63 16.23
N LEU A 184 -3.11 9.47 16.76
CA LEU A 184 -3.12 10.89 16.42
C LEU A 184 -1.91 11.64 16.98
N GLU A 185 -1.41 11.23 18.15
CA GLU A 185 -0.21 11.81 18.75
C GLU A 185 1.02 11.53 17.88
N GLU A 186 1.16 10.29 17.39
CA GLU A 186 2.31 9.86 16.60
C GLU A 186 2.27 10.44 15.19
N VAL A 187 1.11 10.52 14.55
CA VAL A 187 0.94 11.23 13.27
C VAL A 187 1.41 12.68 13.37
N VAL A 188 1.09 13.37 14.48
CA VAL A 188 1.52 14.75 14.72
C VAL A 188 3.03 14.84 14.99
N LYS A 189 3.58 13.97 15.84
CA LYS A 189 5.01 13.98 16.18
C LYS A 189 5.88 13.73 14.95
N GLU A 190 5.53 12.72 14.16
CA GLU A 190 6.31 12.28 13.00
C GLU A 190 6.32 13.36 11.90
N ASN A 191 5.14 13.86 11.54
CA ASN A 191 5.00 14.71 10.36
C ASN A 191 5.28 16.19 10.62
N ILE A 192 5.17 16.67 11.86
CA ILE A 192 5.31 18.10 12.17
C ILE A 192 6.70 18.44 12.72
N ILE A 193 7.15 17.75 13.77
CA ILE A 193 8.36 18.16 14.50
C ILE A 193 9.63 17.89 13.67
N ALA A 194 9.73 16.68 13.10
CA ALA A 194 10.87 16.26 12.28
C ALA A 194 10.56 16.27 10.77
N GLY A 195 9.33 16.64 10.37
CA GLY A 195 8.79 16.55 9.01
C GLY A 195 9.73 17.05 7.92
N PRO A 196 10.23 18.30 7.94
CA PRO A 196 11.11 18.81 6.89
C PRO A 196 12.42 18.02 6.74
N ILE A 197 12.98 17.53 7.84
CA ILE A 197 14.22 16.74 7.84
C ILE A 197 13.94 15.34 7.31
N MET A 198 12.85 14.71 7.75
CA MET A 198 12.40 13.40 7.28
C MET A 198 12.08 13.44 5.78
N ALA A 199 11.29 14.42 5.32
CA ALA A 199 10.96 14.60 3.91
C ALA A 199 12.20 14.76 3.03
N ARG A 200 13.19 15.57 3.46
CA ARG A 200 14.43 15.73 2.69
C ARG A 200 15.22 14.42 2.57
N ARG A 201 15.23 13.59 3.61
CA ARG A 201 15.89 12.28 3.63
C ARG A 201 15.10 11.24 2.83
N ALA A 202 13.77 11.30 2.88
CA ALA A 202 12.87 10.46 2.10
C ALA A 202 13.12 10.60 0.59
N HIS A 203 13.49 11.79 0.11
CA HIS A 203 13.91 11.98 -1.30
C HIS A 203 15.12 11.12 -1.72
N TYR A 204 16.00 10.73 -0.79
CA TYR A 204 17.08 9.80 -1.10
C TYR A 204 16.62 8.34 -0.95
N GLN A 205 15.82 8.04 0.07
CA GLN A 205 15.32 6.69 0.36
C GLN A 205 14.42 6.15 -0.76
N PHE A 206 13.42 6.93 -1.17
CA PHE A 206 12.45 6.51 -2.18
C PHE A 206 12.83 6.93 -3.60
N GLY A 207 13.83 7.80 -3.74
CA GLY A 207 14.37 8.24 -5.02
C GLY A 207 13.35 8.85 -6.01
N PRO A 208 12.37 9.70 -5.59
CA PRO A 208 11.36 10.25 -6.51
C PRO A 208 11.94 11.16 -7.61
N LEU A 209 13.21 11.53 -7.52
CA LEU A 209 13.94 12.32 -8.53
C LEU A 209 14.72 11.47 -9.53
N LEU A 210 14.75 10.14 -9.34
CA LEU A 210 15.38 9.20 -10.26
C LEU A 210 14.33 8.70 -11.27
N PRO A 211 14.64 8.63 -12.57
CA PRO A 211 13.72 8.05 -13.53
C PRO A 211 13.53 6.55 -13.27
N PRO A 212 12.32 5.99 -13.44
CA PRO A 212 12.10 4.54 -13.40
C PRO A 212 12.86 3.84 -14.53
N TRP A 213 13.89 3.06 -14.20
CA TRP A 213 14.76 2.32 -15.13
C TRP A 213 15.78 1.44 -14.37
N PRO A 214 16.40 0.40 -14.96
CA PRO A 214 17.46 -0.40 -14.32
C PRO A 214 18.73 0.34 -13.84
N GLN A 215 18.90 1.62 -14.18
CA GLN A 215 19.98 2.49 -13.66
C GLN A 215 19.45 3.68 -12.85
N GLY A 216 18.16 3.68 -12.52
CA GLY A 216 17.49 4.72 -11.75
C GLY A 216 16.70 4.10 -10.60
N GLN A 217 15.43 4.51 -10.45
CA GLN A 217 14.54 3.91 -9.46
C GLN A 217 13.96 2.61 -10.03
N VAL A 218 14.02 1.53 -9.24
CA VAL A 218 13.60 0.19 -9.66
C VAL A 218 12.38 -0.26 -8.87
N ASP A 219 12.47 -0.19 -7.55
CA ASP A 219 11.47 -0.61 -6.58
C ASP A 219 11.87 -0.04 -5.22
N ILE A 220 10.96 -0.01 -4.24
CA ILE A 220 11.26 0.44 -2.86
C ILE A 220 11.11 -0.68 -1.81
N GLY A 221 11.14 -1.94 -2.26
CA GLY A 221 11.10 -3.15 -1.46
C GLY A 221 9.68 -3.58 -1.11
N LEU A 222 8.92 -2.68 -0.47
CA LEU A 222 7.56 -2.94 0.00
C LEU A 222 6.46 -2.61 -1.04
N GLY A 223 6.80 -1.78 -2.03
CA GLY A 223 5.96 -1.39 -3.16
C GLY A 223 6.80 -0.78 -4.29
N GLN A 224 6.15 -0.25 -5.32
CA GLN A 224 6.82 0.25 -6.54
C GLN A 224 7.50 1.59 -6.29
N SER A 225 6.74 2.53 -5.75
CA SER A 225 7.11 3.93 -5.63
C SER A 225 6.10 4.65 -4.72
N LEU A 226 6.24 5.97 -4.57
CA LEU A 226 5.27 6.81 -3.89
C LEU A 226 4.38 7.55 -4.90
N PRO A 227 3.07 7.67 -4.66
CA PRO A 227 2.20 8.49 -5.50
C PRO A 227 2.48 9.99 -5.32
N LEU A 228 2.11 10.77 -6.33
CA LEU A 228 2.27 12.22 -6.34
C LEU A 228 0.91 12.90 -6.14
N GLY A 229 0.50 13.07 -4.89
CA GLY A 229 -0.79 13.68 -4.56
C GLY A 229 -0.85 14.26 -3.14
N ALA A 230 -1.96 14.93 -2.83
CA ALA A 230 -2.20 15.42 -1.48
C ALA A 230 -2.69 14.28 -0.58
N SER A 231 -2.13 14.25 0.63
CA SER A 231 -2.57 13.39 1.72
C SER A 231 -3.40 14.20 2.72
N HIS A 232 -4.35 13.53 3.35
CA HIS A 232 -5.30 14.11 4.29
C HIS A 232 -5.46 13.19 5.50
N LEU A 233 -6.02 13.73 6.57
CA LEU A 233 -6.30 13.01 7.79
C LEU A 233 -7.69 13.40 8.28
N ILE A 234 -8.53 12.41 8.56
CA ILE A 234 -9.68 12.57 9.44
C ILE A 234 -9.33 11.84 10.75
N PRO A 235 -9.42 12.50 11.91
CA PRO A 235 -9.13 11.86 13.20
C PRO A 235 -9.99 10.62 13.45
N PRO A 236 -9.46 9.60 14.17
CA PRO A 236 -10.26 8.45 14.56
C PRO A 236 -11.42 8.86 15.46
N THR A 237 -12.58 8.24 15.24
CA THR A 237 -13.76 8.36 16.11
C THR A 237 -13.71 7.36 17.27
N GLU A 238 -12.90 6.31 17.13
CA GLU A 238 -12.79 5.22 18.09
C GLU A 238 -11.35 4.72 18.17
N THR A 239 -10.87 4.49 19.41
CA THR A 239 -9.50 4.07 19.69
C THR A 239 -9.48 2.69 20.32
N VAL A 240 -8.62 1.81 19.82
CA VAL A 240 -8.35 0.50 20.42
C VAL A 240 -7.22 0.62 21.45
N TYR A 241 -7.58 0.61 22.73
CA TYR A 241 -6.62 0.81 23.83
C TYR A 241 -5.84 -0.45 24.22
N GLU A 242 -6.44 -1.63 24.05
CA GLU A 242 -5.92 -2.86 24.65
C GLU A 242 -5.95 -4.04 23.68
N THR A 243 -4.92 -4.89 23.72
CA THR A 243 -4.95 -6.19 23.05
C THR A 243 -6.07 -7.06 23.59
N GLY A 244 -6.82 -7.70 22.69
CA GLY A 244 -8.01 -8.47 23.02
C GLY A 244 -9.29 -7.65 23.04
N THR A 245 -9.23 -6.34 22.75
CA THR A 245 -10.42 -5.54 22.44
C THR A 245 -11.17 -6.21 21.30
N GLU A 246 -12.48 -6.37 21.46
CA GLU A 246 -13.34 -6.92 20.44
C GLU A 246 -14.39 -5.89 20.04
N LEU A 247 -14.53 -5.65 18.74
CA LEU A 247 -15.58 -4.79 18.20
C LEU A 247 -16.47 -5.59 17.26
N ASP A 248 -17.75 -5.26 17.27
CA ASP A 248 -18.68 -5.63 16.21
C ASP A 248 -18.70 -4.50 15.17
N ILE A 249 -18.38 -4.86 13.93
CA ILE A 249 -18.43 -3.97 12.78
C ILE A 249 -19.44 -4.57 11.81
N ASP A 250 -20.69 -4.16 11.98
CA ASP A 250 -21.80 -4.58 11.12
C ASP A 250 -21.97 -6.11 11.06
N GLY A 251 -21.97 -6.74 12.24
CA GLY A 251 -22.08 -8.20 12.39
C GLY A 251 -20.78 -8.97 12.15
N LEU A 252 -19.68 -8.29 11.80
CA LEU A 252 -18.35 -8.88 11.78
C LEU A 252 -17.65 -8.64 13.13
N ARG A 253 -17.34 -9.72 13.84
CA ARG A 253 -16.52 -9.65 15.04
C ARG A 253 -15.05 -9.47 14.65
N VAL A 254 -14.41 -8.48 15.26
CA VAL A 254 -13.00 -8.17 15.04
C VAL A 254 -12.28 -8.17 16.38
N ILE A 255 -11.20 -8.95 16.49
CA ILE A 255 -10.37 -9.05 17.68
C ILE A 255 -9.04 -8.36 17.39
N PHE A 256 -8.76 -7.29 18.12
CA PHE A 256 -7.56 -6.47 17.90
C PHE A 256 -6.40 -6.88 18.80
N GLN A 257 -5.18 -6.73 18.29
CA GLN A 257 -3.94 -6.91 19.02
C GLN A 257 -3.06 -5.69 18.78
N ASN A 258 -2.92 -4.84 19.79
CA ASN A 258 -2.00 -3.71 19.72
C ASN A 258 -0.55 -4.22 19.70
N THR A 259 0.23 -3.70 18.76
CA THR A 259 1.64 -4.01 18.54
C THR A 259 2.47 -2.72 18.49
N PRO A 260 2.40 -1.86 19.53
CA PRO A 260 3.15 -0.61 19.55
C PRO A 260 4.66 -0.87 19.43
N ASP A 261 5.35 0.03 18.74
CA ASP A 261 6.80 -0.01 18.46
C ASP A 261 7.26 -1.21 17.62
N ALA A 262 6.36 -1.85 16.86
CA ALA A 262 6.71 -2.86 15.87
C ALA A 262 7.25 -2.22 14.58
N GLU A 263 6.40 -1.91 13.61
CA GLU A 263 6.74 -1.10 12.44
C GLU A 263 6.54 0.38 12.74
N ALA A 264 5.43 0.73 13.41
CA ALA A 264 5.11 2.08 13.86
C ALA A 264 4.95 2.18 15.39
N PRO A 265 5.12 3.38 15.98
CA PRO A 265 4.87 3.59 17.41
C PRO A 265 3.42 3.29 17.83
N SER A 266 2.46 3.46 16.90
CA SER A 266 1.05 3.15 17.09
C SER A 266 0.58 2.22 15.97
N GLU A 267 0.35 0.95 16.29
CA GLU A 267 0.06 -0.12 15.34
C GLU A 267 -0.79 -1.22 15.99
N MET A 268 -1.63 -1.87 15.19
CA MET A 268 -2.39 -3.05 15.62
C MET A 268 -2.60 -4.08 14.50
N ASN A 269 -2.46 -5.37 14.86
CA ASN A 269 -3.01 -6.48 14.10
C ASN A 269 -4.50 -6.66 14.44
N PHE A 270 -5.24 -7.36 13.58
CA PHE A 270 -6.59 -7.78 13.94
C PHE A 270 -7.07 -9.02 13.18
N PHE A 271 -7.90 -9.80 13.85
CA PHE A 271 -8.41 -11.08 13.39
C PHE A 271 -9.93 -11.04 13.25
N PHE A 272 -10.44 -11.55 12.13
CA PHE A 272 -11.86 -11.77 11.84
C PHE A 272 -12.15 -13.28 11.95
N PRO A 273 -12.64 -13.77 13.11
CA PRO A 273 -12.78 -15.22 13.36
C PRO A 273 -13.67 -15.93 12.36
N GLU A 274 -14.80 -15.31 12.00
CA GLU A 274 -15.81 -15.89 11.11
C GLU A 274 -15.30 -16.04 9.67
N LYS A 275 -14.29 -15.23 9.29
CA LYS A 275 -13.64 -15.29 7.97
C LYS A 275 -12.33 -16.07 7.98
N ASN A 276 -11.80 -16.47 9.15
CA ASN A 276 -10.43 -16.97 9.32
C ASN A 276 -9.38 -16.03 8.68
N LEU A 277 -9.60 -14.72 8.79
CA LEU A 277 -8.75 -13.69 8.20
C LEU A 277 -7.95 -12.98 9.28
N LEU A 278 -6.63 -13.00 9.15
CA LEU A 278 -5.70 -12.27 10.02
C LEU A 278 -5.04 -11.14 9.21
N CYS A 279 -5.30 -9.89 9.61
CA CYS A 279 -4.58 -8.71 9.13
C CYS A 279 -3.38 -8.48 10.05
N MET A 280 -2.18 -8.51 9.49
CA MET A 280 -0.92 -8.35 10.23
C MET A 280 -0.43 -6.90 10.13
N ALA A 281 -1.33 -5.98 10.51
CA ALA A 281 -1.37 -4.59 10.07
C ALA A 281 -1.48 -4.46 8.54
#